data_AF-A0AAE5HSE0-F1
#
_entry.id   AF-A0AAE5HSE0-F1
#
_cell.length_a   1.000
_cell.length_b   1.000
_cell.length_c   1.000
_cell.angle_alpha   90.00
_cell.angle_beta   90.00
_cell.angle_gamma   90.00
#
_symmetry.space_group_name_H-M   'P 1'
#
loop_
_entity.id
_entity.type
_entity.pdbx_description
1 polymer ?
#
loop_
_entity_poly.entity_id
_entity_poly.type
_entity_poly.pdbx_seq_one_letter_code
_entity_poly.pdbx_strand_id
1 'polypeptide(L)' 'MEQFEASDSAVDLEDINFAWDQLITDEDELVEAGYPQGLLEEWIEDGVIKPFSPRGNKRHFYSKDVFVATVHHVLRT' A
#
# COMPACT_ATOMS: atom_id res chain seq x y z
N MET A 1 -15.74 -30.19 34.79
CA MET A 1 -15.11 -29.93 33.48
C MET A 1 -15.75 -28.67 32.96
N GLU A 2 -15.00 -27.57 32.97
CA GLU A 2 -15.44 -26.28 32.44
C GLU A 2 -15.44 -26.37 30.91
N GLN A 3 -16.61 -26.17 30.31
CA GLN A 3 -16.73 -26.03 28.86
C GLN A 3 -16.23 -24.64 28.50
N PHE A 4 -15.04 -24.57 27.89
CA PHE A 4 -14.61 -23.37 27.19
C PHE A 4 -15.49 -23.24 25.95
N GLU A 5 -16.42 -22.28 25.96
CA GLU A 5 -17.01 -21.77 24.73
C GLU A 5 -15.89 -21.13 23.93
N ALA A 6 -15.36 -21.88 22.95
CA ALA A 6 -14.57 -21.28 21.89
C ALA A 6 -15.55 -20.43 21.08
N SER A 7 -15.61 -19.13 21.39
CA SER A 7 -16.20 -18.14 20.50
C SER A 7 -15.42 -18.19 19.20
N ASP A 8 -15.93 -18.97 18.26
CA ASP A 8 -15.44 -19.06 16.90
C ASP A 8 -15.81 -17.74 16.21
N SER A 9 -15.03 -16.69 16.48
CA SER A 9 -15.17 -15.41 15.82
C SER A 9 -14.59 -15.57 14.42
N ALA A 10 -15.34 -16.27 13.56
CA ALA A 10 -15.06 -16.30 12.15
C ALA A 10 -15.17 -14.86 11.64
N VAL A 11 -14.01 -14.27 11.31
CA VAL A 11 -13.96 -12.97 10.64
C VAL A 11 -14.47 -13.23 9.23
N ASP A 12 -15.65 -12.69 8.93
CA ASP A 12 -16.20 -12.78 7.58
C ASP A 12 -15.36 -11.90 6.65
N LEU A 13 -14.63 -12.53 5.73
CA LEU A 13 -13.75 -11.83 4.79
C LEU A 13 -14.55 -10.97 3.81
N GLU A 14 -15.83 -11.28 3.58
CA GLU A 14 -16.73 -10.48 2.74
C GLU A 14 -17.10 -9.14 3.41
N ASP A 15 -17.10 -9.08 4.75
CA ASP A 15 -17.33 -7.85 5.52
C ASP A 15 -16.08 -6.96 5.62
N ILE A 16 -14.91 -7.48 5.25
CA ILE A 16 -13.69 -6.67 5.14
C ILE A 16 -13.71 -5.93 3.80
N ASN A 17 -14.54 -4.89 3.72
CA ASN A 17 -14.43 -3.89 2.67
C ASN A 17 -13.18 -3.04 2.92
N PHE A 18 -12.00 -3.57 2.54
CA PHE A 18 -10.79 -2.77 2.51
C PHE A 18 -11.02 -1.61 1.55
N ALA A 19 -11.13 -0.41 2.10
CA ALA A 19 -11.08 0.83 1.32
C ALA A 19 -9.67 0.98 0.77
N TRP A 20 -9.33 0.20 -0.26
CA TRP A 20 -8.03 0.19 -0.93
C TRP A 20 -7.65 1.58 -1.48
N ASP A 21 -8.65 2.42 -1.74
CA ASP A 21 -8.53 3.83 -2.09
C ASP A 21 -8.14 4.75 -0.92
N GLN A 22 -8.23 4.26 0.32
CA GLN A 22 -7.88 4.99 1.55
C GLN A 22 -6.59 4.48 2.20
N LEU A 23 -5.99 3.41 1.67
CA LEU A 23 -4.71 2.91 2.15
C LEU A 23 -3.58 3.85 1.72
N ILE A 24 -2.74 4.17 2.70
CA ILE A 24 -1.60 5.06 2.58
C ILE A 24 -0.35 4.24 2.88
N THR A 25 0.69 4.46 2.09
CA THR A 25 2.03 3.97 2.39
C THR A 25 3.01 5.12 2.33
N ASP A 26 4.09 5.03 3.10
CA ASP A 26 5.19 5.97 3.02
C ASP A 26 6.39 5.44 2.23
N GLU A 27 7.25 6.36 1.80
CA GLU A 27 8.41 6.01 0.99
C GLU A 27 9.35 5.00 1.66
N ASP A 28 9.55 5.07 2.97
CA ASP A 28 10.47 4.15 3.65
C ASP A 28 9.87 2.73 3.65
N GLU A 29 8.56 2.59 3.86
CA GLU A 29 7.86 1.31 3.76
C GLU A 29 8.01 0.69 2.36
N LEU A 30 7.94 1.51 1.30
CA LEU A 30 8.15 1.04 -0.07
C LEU A 30 9.59 0.58 -0.30
N VAL A 31 10.57 1.34 0.18
CA VAL A 31 11.98 0.96 0.09
C VAL A 31 12.24 -0.34 0.86
N GLU A 32 11.68 -0.49 2.06
CA GLU A 32 11.74 -1.73 2.85
C GLU A 32 11.07 -2.91 2.15
N ALA A 33 9.99 -2.67 1.41
CA ALA A 33 9.32 -3.67 0.57
C ALA A 33 10.09 -4.02 -0.72
N GLY A 34 11.23 -3.37 -0.98
CA GLY A 34 12.13 -3.67 -2.09
C GLY A 34 11.97 -2.78 -3.32
N TYR A 35 11.22 -1.68 -3.22
CA TYR A 35 11.15 -0.69 -4.30
C TYR A 35 12.45 0.15 -4.33
N PRO A 36 13.20 0.16 -5.45
CA PRO A 36 14.41 0.97 -5.54
C PRO A 36 14.07 2.46 -5.44
N GLN A 37 14.81 3.22 -4.63
CA GLN A 37 14.58 4.66 -4.47
C GLN A 37 14.61 5.41 -5.81
N GLY A 38 15.55 5.09 -6.71
CA GLY A 38 15.62 5.71 -8.02
C GLY A 38 14.39 5.47 -8.91
N LEU A 39 13.72 4.32 -8.74
CA LEU A 39 12.46 4.02 -9.45
C LEU A 39 11.32 4.89 -8.92
N LEU A 40 11.25 5.05 -7.59
CA LEU A 40 10.25 5.93 -6.97
C LEU A 40 10.45 7.38 -7.40
N GLU A 41 11.70 7.85 -7.47
CA GLU A 41 12.06 9.18 -7.97
C GLU A 41 11.64 9.37 -9.44
N GLU A 42 11.96 8.42 -10.32
CA GLU A 42 11.53 8.40 -11.72
C GLU A 42 10.00 8.50 -11.85
N TRP A 43 9.27 7.67 -11.11
CA TRP A 43 7.80 7.70 -11.14
C TRP A 43 7.20 9.01 -10.64
N ILE A 44 7.86 9.70 -9.70
CA ILE A 44 7.43 11.00 -9.21
C ILE A 44 7.72 12.09 -10.26
N GLU A 45 8.91 12.07 -10.85
CA GLU A 45 9.33 13.04 -11.89
C GLU A 45 8.46 12.94 -13.14
N ASP A 46 8.13 11.72 -13.57
CA ASP A 46 7.26 11.43 -14.71
C ASP A 46 5.76 11.64 -14.39
N GLY A 47 5.41 11.87 -13.12
CA GLY A 47 4.04 12.06 -12.66
C GLY A 47 3.19 10.79 -12.66
N VAL A 48 3.82 9.61 -12.67
CA VAL A 48 3.17 8.28 -12.57
C VAL A 48 2.52 8.09 -11.21
N ILE A 49 3.22 8.48 -10.14
CA ILE A 49 2.66 8.56 -8.79
C ILE A 49 2.83 9.98 -8.24
N LYS A 50 1.91 10.41 -7.38
CA LYS A 50 1.95 11.75 -6.78
C LYS A 50 1.90 11.67 -5.26
N PRO A 51 2.90 12.19 -4.54
CA PRO A 51 2.81 12.28 -3.09
C PRO A 51 1.74 13.30 -2.69
N PHE A 52 0.91 12.97 -1.69
CA PHE A 52 -0.20 13.83 -1.27
C PHE A 52 0.00 14.54 0.07
N SER A 53 1.07 14.23 0.83
CA SER A 53 1.36 14.90 2.09
C SER A 53 2.86 15.03 2.34
N PRO A 54 3.34 16.22 2.78
CA PRO A 54 4.67 16.43 3.33
C PRO A 54 4.66 16.43 4.88
N ARG A 55 3.71 15.75 5.53
CA ARG A 55 3.69 15.69 7.00
C ARG A 55 4.81 14.78 7.50
N GLY A 56 5.88 15.41 7.95
CA GLY A 56 7.15 14.74 8.23
C GLY A 56 8.00 14.70 6.96
N ASN A 57 9.31 14.57 7.07
CA ASN A 57 10.24 14.59 5.93
C ASN A 57 10.04 13.42 4.94
N LYS A 58 8.93 12.68 5.04
CA LYS A 58 8.59 11.50 4.25
C LYS A 58 7.49 11.81 3.26
N ARG A 59 7.55 11.18 2.10
CA ARG A 59 6.50 11.22 1.09
C ARG A 59 5.50 10.11 1.36
N HIS A 60 4.21 10.46 1.28
CA HIS A 60 3.11 9.52 1.41
C HIS A 60 2.34 9.38 0.10
N PHE A 61 1.96 8.16 -0.23
CA PHE A 61 1.29 7.77 -1.47
C PHE A 61 0.05 6.92 -1.18
N TYR A 62 -0.93 6.98 -2.07
CA TYR A 62 -2.03 6.03 -2.00
C TYR A 62 -1.50 4.68 -2.45
N SER A 63 -1.69 3.64 -1.65
CA SER A 63 -1.17 2.30 -1.94
C SER A 63 -1.68 1.79 -3.30
N LYS A 64 -2.90 2.18 -3.68
CA LYS A 64 -3.49 1.90 -5.00
C LYS A 64 -2.65 2.49 -6.15
N ASP A 65 -2.21 3.73 -6.04
CA ASP A 65 -1.46 4.40 -7.11
C ASP A 65 -0.11 3.72 -7.32
N VAL A 66 0.56 3.37 -6.21
CA VAL A 66 1.82 2.61 -6.25
C VAL A 66 1.59 1.24 -6.86
N PHE A 67 0.55 0.50 -6.44
CA PHE A 67 0.23 -0.80 -7.02
C PHE A 67 -0.01 -0.75 -8.53
N VAL A 68 -0.79 0.23 -9.00
CA VAL A 68 -1.05 0.43 -10.43
C VAL A 68 0.24 0.74 -11.18
N ALA A 69 1.11 1.59 -10.64
CA ALA A 69 2.42 1.88 -11.22
C ALA A 69 3.29 0.61 -11.33
N THR A 70 3.33 -0.21 -10.27
CA THR A 70 4.05 -1.49 -10.25
C THR A 70 3.54 -2.44 -11.33
N VAL A 71 2.22 -2.64 -11.41
CA VAL A 71 1.62 -3.53 -12.41
C VAL A 71 1.94 -3.05 -13.83
N HIS A 72 1.84 -1.74 -14.10
CA HIS A 72 2.19 -1.19 -15.41
C HIS A 72 3.69 -1.31 -15.73
N HIS A 73 4.56 -1.18 -14.74
CA HIS A 73 6.01 -1.33 -14.92
C HIS A 73 6.39 -2.78 -15.22
N VAL A 74 5.81 -3.74 -14.48
CA VAL A 74 6.11 -5.19 -14.62
C VAL A 74 5.45 -5.80 -15.86
N LEU A 75 4.24 -5.37 -16.24
CA LEU A 75 3.52 -5.94 -17.39
C LEU A 75 3.84 -5.26 -18.73
N ARG A 76 4.72 -4.25 -18.75
CA ARG A 76 5.21 -3.61 -19.99
C ARG A 76 6.51 -4.24 -20.54
N THR A 77 6.98 -5.34 -19.97
CA THR A 77 7.91 -6.28 -20.64
C THR A 77 7.17 -7.25 -21.53
#